data_AF-A0A8S2VTT3-F1
#
_entry.id   AF-A0A8S2VTT3-F1
#
_cell.length_a   1.000
_cell.length_b   1.000
_cell.length_c   1.000
_cell.angle_alpha   90.00
_cell.angle_beta   90.00
_cell.angle_gamma   90.00
#
_symmetry.space_group_name_H-M   'P 1'
#
loop_
_entity.id
_entity.type
_entity.pdbx_description
1 polymer ?
#
loop_
_entity_poly.entity_id
_entity_poly.type
_entity_poly.pdbx_seq_one_letter_code
_entity_poly.pdbx_strand_id
1 'polypeptide(L)'
;VIVPKGYHSGGGSYVLSRESLRRFYEAHQDPALNCRKDGGSEDVEVANCLRKKGVYPGKSLDKQNRELFHPLSFADHFRGTFPDWLLQYAENPLGAHYNCCSDQTISFHYVPPEEQYLMNFLLYRTQVKSNTFKSNSSMT
;
A
#
# COMPACT_ATOMS: atom_id res chain seq x y z
N VAL A 1 -7.74 -2.21 17.85
CA VAL A 1 -7.62 -3.11 16.68
C VAL A 1 -9.01 -3.30 16.09
N ILE A 2 -9.27 -2.82 14.87
CA ILE A 2 -10.59 -2.88 14.22
C ILE A 2 -10.90 -4.30 13.72
N VAL A 3 -9.89 -4.98 13.17
CA VAL A 3 -9.96 -6.33 12.63
C VAL A 3 -8.83 -7.14 13.25
N PRO A 4 -9.08 -8.26 13.97
CA PRO A 4 -8.01 -9.13 14.47
C PRO A 4 -7.01 -9.47 13.34
N LYS A 5 -5.71 -9.59 13.60
CA LYS A 5 -4.69 -9.82 12.53
C LYS A 5 -4.72 -8.80 11.36
N GLY A 6 -5.23 -7.60 11.59
CA GLY A 6 -5.15 -6.48 10.66
C GLY A 6 -6.10 -6.55 9.46
N TYR A 7 -6.04 -5.49 8.65
CA TYR A 7 -6.67 -5.32 7.35
C TYR A 7 -5.77 -4.41 6.51
N HIS A 8 -5.92 -4.42 5.19
CA HIS A 8 -5.22 -3.48 4.31
C HIS A 8 -6.12 -2.27 4.05
N SER A 9 -5.59 -1.05 4.17
CA SER A 9 -6.35 0.18 3.91
C SER A 9 -6.82 0.26 2.45
N GLY A 10 -8.09 0.61 2.24
CA GLY A 10 -8.65 0.76 0.90
C GLY A 10 -7.98 1.86 0.08
N GLY A 11 -7.64 2.99 0.70
CA GLY A 11 -6.98 4.10 0.00
C GLY A 11 -5.61 3.73 -0.54
N GLY A 12 -4.83 2.96 0.22
CA GLY A 12 -3.53 2.47 -0.21
C GLY A 12 -3.61 1.41 -1.31
N SER A 13 -4.80 0.85 -1.57
CA SER A 13 -5.05 -0.34 -2.39
C SER A 13 -4.55 -1.64 -1.74
N TYR A 14 -5.11 -2.75 -2.21
CA TYR A 14 -4.65 -4.10 -1.88
C TYR A 14 -4.81 -5.02 -3.08
N VAL A 15 -3.99 -6.07 -3.12
CA VAL A 15 -4.00 -7.07 -4.19
C VAL A 15 -4.45 -8.40 -3.62
N LEU A 16 -5.42 -9.02 -4.29
CA LEU A 16 -5.87 -10.37 -3.97
C LEU A 16 -5.29 -11.34 -4.99
N SER A 17 -4.72 -12.45 -4.49
CA SER A 17 -4.43 -13.59 -5.36
C SER A 17 -5.73 -14.13 -5.97
N ARG A 18 -5.61 -14.84 -7.10
CA ARG A 18 -6.77 -15.50 -7.73
C ARG A 18 -7.53 -16.39 -6.74
N GLU A 19 -6.81 -17.09 -5.88
CA GLU A 19 -7.38 -17.97 -4.86
C GLU A 19 -8.07 -17.18 -3.73
N SER A 20 -7.46 -16.08 -3.28
CA SER A 20 -8.06 -15.18 -2.29
C SER A 20 -9.38 -14.61 -2.80
N LEU A 21 -9.43 -14.17 -4.06
CA LEU A 21 -10.65 -13.67 -4.70
C LEU A 21 -11.72 -14.75 -4.84
N ARG A 22 -11.34 -15.98 -5.24
CA ARG A 22 -12.28 -17.12 -5.28
C ARG A 22 -12.90 -17.38 -3.91
N ARG A 23 -12.09 -17.43 -2.86
CA ARG A 23 -12.57 -17.62 -1.49
C ARG A 23 -13.45 -16.47 -1.00
N PHE A 24 -13.10 -15.23 -1.36
CA PHE A 24 -13.93 -14.06 -1.05
C PHE A 24 -15.33 -14.16 -1.67
N TYR A 25 -15.41 -14.58 -2.93
CA TYR A 25 -16.68 -14.84 -3.60
C TYR A 25 -17.46 -15.96 -2.91
N GLU A 26 -16.83 -17.10 -2.64
CA GLU A 26 -17.46 -18.23 -1.94
C GLU A 26 -17.94 -17.87 -0.53
N ALA A 27 -17.26 -16.93 0.13
CA ALA A 27 -17.70 -16.46 1.43
C ALA A 27 -19.00 -15.65 1.36
N HIS A 28 -19.21 -14.90 0.28
CA HIS A 28 -20.46 -14.17 0.02
C HIS A 28 -21.62 -15.07 -0.42
N GLN A 29 -21.32 -16.26 -0.95
CA GLN A 29 -22.33 -17.25 -1.32
C GLN A 29 -22.81 -18.08 -0.13
N ASP A 30 -22.13 -18.03 1.01
CA ASP A 30 -22.47 -18.77 2.21
C ASP A 30 -23.19 -17.85 3.23
N PRO A 31 -24.53 -17.96 3.38
CA PRO A 31 -25.28 -17.11 4.31
C PRO A 31 -24.86 -17.28 5.76
N ALA A 32 -24.34 -18.46 6.14
CA ALA A 32 -23.90 -18.72 7.51
C ALA A 32 -22.66 -17.90 7.88
N LEU A 33 -21.85 -17.50 6.89
CA LEU A 33 -20.70 -16.64 7.12
C LEU A 33 -21.10 -15.19 7.33
N ASN A 34 -22.30 -14.73 6.93
CA ASN A 34 -22.78 -13.38 7.17
C ASN A 34 -21.73 -12.28 6.83
N CYS A 35 -21.26 -12.26 5.58
CA CYS A 35 -20.42 -11.17 5.08
C CYS A 35 -21.29 -9.94 4.79
N ARG A 36 -20.96 -8.81 5.44
CA ARG A 36 -21.69 -7.54 5.29
C ARG A 36 -21.47 -6.98 3.88
N LYS A 37 -22.54 -6.45 3.27
CA LYS A 37 -22.52 -5.91 1.91
C LYS A 37 -22.59 -4.37 1.86
N ASP A 38 -23.07 -3.73 2.91
CA ASP A 38 -23.30 -2.29 2.99
C ASP A 38 -23.16 -1.74 4.42
N GLY A 39 -23.05 -0.42 4.56
CA GLY A 39 -23.07 0.27 5.87
C GLY A 39 -21.80 0.14 6.72
N GLY A 40 -20.69 -0.39 6.18
CA GLY A 40 -19.40 -0.49 6.84
C GLY A 40 -18.24 0.08 6.03
N SER A 41 -17.04 0.11 6.62
CA SER A 41 -15.80 0.39 5.89
C SER A 41 -15.45 -0.82 5.03
N GLU A 42 -15.43 -0.63 3.71
CA GLU A 42 -15.29 -1.74 2.76
C GLU A 42 -14.02 -2.55 2.97
N ASP A 43 -12.89 -1.89 3.23
CA ASP A 43 -11.59 -2.52 3.47
C ASP A 43 -11.57 -3.42 4.73
N VAL A 44 -12.23 -2.96 5.80
CA VAL A 44 -12.47 -3.72 7.02
C VAL A 44 -13.37 -4.93 6.76
N GLU A 45 -14.46 -4.75 6.00
CA GLU A 45 -15.39 -5.84 5.68
C GLU A 45 -14.78 -6.88 4.72
N VAL A 46 -13.94 -6.45 3.78
CA VAL A 46 -13.15 -7.34 2.93
C VAL A 46 -12.27 -8.27 3.78
N ALA A 47 -11.52 -7.69 4.72
CA ALA A 47 -10.69 -8.48 5.64
C ALA A 47 -11.53 -9.39 6.56
N ASN A 48 -12.66 -8.90 7.07
CA ASN A 48 -13.59 -9.67 7.90
C ASN A 48 -14.25 -10.84 7.17
N CYS A 49 -14.48 -10.74 5.87
CA CYS A 49 -15.05 -11.83 5.09
C CYS A 49 -13.98 -12.83 4.66
N LEU A 50 -12.84 -12.36 4.15
CA LEU A 50 -11.70 -13.21 3.74
C LEU A 50 -11.21 -14.13 4.87
N ARG A 51 -11.13 -13.60 6.09
CA ARG A 51 -10.69 -14.38 7.24
C ARG A 51 -11.61 -15.53 7.61
N LYS A 52 -12.91 -15.46 7.29
CA LYS A 52 -13.87 -16.56 7.50
C LYS A 52 -13.54 -17.76 6.62
N LYS A 53 -12.75 -17.55 5.57
CA LYS A 53 -12.15 -18.58 4.71
C LYS A 53 -10.65 -18.78 4.96
N GLY A 54 -10.14 -18.34 6.11
CA GLY A 54 -8.74 -18.51 6.53
C GLY A 54 -7.73 -17.68 5.72
N VAL A 55 -8.17 -16.62 5.05
CA VAL A 55 -7.28 -15.70 4.32
C VAL A 55 -7.01 -14.47 5.19
N TYR A 56 -5.73 -14.13 5.37
CA TYR A 56 -5.30 -13.00 6.19
C TYR A 56 -4.42 -12.04 5.39
N PRO A 57 -4.35 -10.75 5.77
CA PRO A 57 -3.41 -9.79 5.21
C PRO A 57 -1.97 -10.30 5.25
N GLY A 58 -1.23 -10.07 4.18
CA GLY A 58 0.22 -10.30 4.13
C GLY A 58 0.98 -9.04 4.54
N LYS A 59 2.29 -9.13 4.74
CA LYS A 59 3.14 -7.94 4.87
C LYS A 59 3.52 -7.44 3.49
N SER A 60 3.27 -6.17 3.22
CA SER A 60 3.59 -5.50 1.96
C SER A 60 4.81 -4.60 2.11
N LEU A 61 5.94 -5.22 2.46
CA LEU A 61 7.20 -4.54 2.74
C LEU A 61 8.29 -4.95 1.75
N ASP A 62 9.20 -4.04 1.44
CA ASP A 62 10.42 -4.36 0.73
C ASP A 62 11.51 -4.96 1.64
N LYS A 63 12.68 -5.24 1.06
CA LYS A 63 13.83 -5.84 1.78
C LYS A 63 14.39 -4.93 2.88
N GLN A 64 14.07 -3.65 2.87
CA GLN A 64 14.48 -2.65 3.86
C GLN A 64 13.36 -2.34 4.86
N ASN A 65 12.26 -3.12 4.85
CA ASN A 65 11.06 -2.91 5.67
C ASN A 65 10.32 -1.58 5.40
N ARG A 66 10.35 -1.09 4.15
CA ARG A 66 9.55 0.06 3.71
C ARG A 66 8.25 -0.40 3.06
N GLU A 67 7.18 0.35 3.26
CA GLU A 67 5.87 0.06 2.70
C GLU A 67 5.85 0.10 1.16
N LEU A 68 5.09 -0.81 0.56
CA LEU A 68 4.86 -0.88 -0.88
C LEU A 68 3.56 -0.16 -1.31
N PHE A 69 2.58 -0.07 -0.40
CA PHE A 69 1.25 0.52 -0.65
C PHE A 69 1.02 1.66 0.34
N HIS A 70 0.72 2.85 -0.15
CA HIS A 70 0.71 4.07 0.67
C HIS A 70 -0.69 4.68 0.73
N PRO A 71 -1.35 4.75 1.90
CA PRO A 71 -2.74 5.21 2.02
C PRO A 71 -2.91 6.74 1.99
N LEU A 72 -1.83 7.49 1.76
CA LEU A 72 -1.82 8.94 1.59
C LEU A 72 -1.00 9.30 0.35
N SER A 73 -0.90 10.61 0.06
CA SER A 73 -0.08 11.11 -1.04
C SER A 73 1.41 10.84 -0.81
N PHE A 74 2.18 10.85 -1.90
CA PHE A 74 3.65 10.83 -1.83
C PHE A 74 4.17 11.96 -0.94
N ALA A 75 3.60 13.16 -1.08
CA ALA A 75 4.06 14.33 -0.34
C ALA A 75 3.85 14.18 1.17
N ASP A 76 2.76 13.57 1.63
CA ASP A 76 2.51 13.31 3.05
C ASP A 76 3.50 12.29 3.61
N HIS A 77 3.72 11.18 2.88
CA HIS A 77 4.70 10.15 3.26
C HIS A 77 6.12 10.71 3.28
N PHE A 78 6.50 11.47 2.26
CA PHE A 78 7.82 12.08 2.17
C PHE A 78 8.07 13.11 3.27
N ARG A 79 7.06 13.90 3.65
CA ARG A 79 7.17 14.86 4.76
C ARG A 79 7.07 14.19 6.14
N GLY A 80 6.57 12.96 6.22
CA GLY A 80 6.26 12.30 7.48
C GLY A 80 5.04 12.90 8.19
N THR A 81 4.11 13.49 7.43
CA THR A 81 2.90 14.11 7.96
C THR A 81 1.78 13.09 7.98
N PHE A 82 1.62 12.39 9.09
CA PHE A 82 0.65 11.31 9.22
C PHE A 82 -0.54 11.71 10.11
N PRO A 83 -1.79 11.43 9.70
CA PRO A 83 -2.96 11.61 10.55
C PRO A 83 -2.98 10.58 11.68
N ASP A 84 -3.61 10.93 12.81
CA ASP A 84 -3.66 10.09 14.02
C ASP A 84 -4.15 8.67 13.76
N TRP A 85 -5.13 8.50 12.87
CA TRP A 85 -5.65 7.17 12.55
C TRP A 85 -4.57 6.27 11.93
N LEU A 86 -3.67 6.82 11.10
CA LEU A 86 -2.62 6.01 10.49
C LEU A 86 -1.58 5.63 11.53
N LEU A 87 -1.22 6.57 12.41
CA LEU A 87 -0.33 6.30 13.55
C LEU A 87 -0.92 5.24 14.50
N GLN A 88 -2.24 5.21 14.65
CA GLN A 88 -2.95 4.27 15.52
C GLN A 88 -3.05 2.86 14.92
N TYR A 89 -3.23 2.75 13.59
CA TYR A 89 -3.55 1.49 12.92
C TYR A 89 -2.41 0.87 12.11
N ALA A 90 -1.33 1.61 11.84
CA ALA A 90 -0.17 1.07 11.15
C ALA A 90 0.45 -0.08 11.96
N GLU A 91 0.62 -1.24 11.32
CA GLU A 91 1.33 -2.38 11.91
C GLU A 91 2.85 -2.18 11.86
N ASN A 92 3.35 -1.51 10.82
CA ASN A 92 4.77 -1.29 10.60
C ASN A 92 5.17 0.16 10.91
N PRO A 93 6.43 0.41 11.29
CA PRO A 93 6.95 1.75 11.47
C PRO A 93 6.82 2.58 10.18
N LEU A 94 6.27 3.78 10.30
CA LEU A 94 6.16 4.72 9.18
C LEU A 94 7.49 5.47 9.01
N GLY A 95 8.09 5.36 7.82
CA GLY A 95 9.26 6.13 7.45
C GLY A 95 8.90 7.53 6.96
N ALA A 96 9.91 8.40 6.85
CA ALA A 96 9.79 9.73 6.23
C ALA A 96 10.95 9.97 5.24
N HIS A 97 10.85 11.01 4.43
CA HIS A 97 11.81 11.36 3.39
C HIS A 97 12.09 10.16 2.46
N TYR A 98 13.34 9.90 2.08
CA TYR A 98 13.70 8.77 1.23
C TYR A 98 13.53 7.38 1.88
N ASN A 99 13.23 7.34 3.19
CA ASN A 99 12.90 6.11 3.89
C ASN A 99 11.39 5.86 3.99
N CYS A 100 10.52 6.81 3.58
CA CYS A 100 9.07 6.61 3.61
C CYS A 100 8.62 5.46 2.72
N CYS A 101 9.30 5.32 1.60
CA CYS A 101 8.71 4.72 0.43
C CYS A 101 9.72 3.78 -0.22
N SER A 102 9.26 2.58 -0.56
CA SER A 102 10.07 1.60 -1.26
C SER A 102 10.47 2.09 -2.66
N ASP A 103 11.65 1.70 -3.12
CA ASP A 103 12.02 1.76 -4.55
C ASP A 103 11.22 0.77 -5.41
N GLN A 104 10.46 -0.13 -4.77
CA GLN A 104 9.48 -1.03 -5.37
C GLN A 104 8.03 -0.61 -5.07
N THR A 105 7.80 0.68 -4.76
CA THR A 105 6.45 1.20 -4.46
C THR A 105 5.43 0.85 -5.56
N ILE A 106 4.24 0.43 -5.13
CA ILE A 106 3.13 0.01 -5.98
C ILE A 106 2.08 1.12 -6.15
N SER A 107 1.72 1.81 -5.06
CA SER A 107 0.61 2.79 -5.10
C SER A 107 0.74 3.89 -4.05
N PHE A 108 0.21 5.06 -4.38
CA PHE A 108 -0.08 6.16 -3.47
C PHE A 108 -1.56 6.55 -3.59
N HIS A 109 -2.17 6.96 -2.48
CA HIS A 109 -3.53 7.49 -2.47
C HIS A 109 -3.54 9.01 -2.68
N TYR A 110 -4.71 9.59 -2.97
CA TYR A 110 -4.91 11.04 -3.17
C TYR A 110 -4.01 11.68 -4.24
N VAL A 111 -3.59 10.92 -5.25
CA VAL A 111 -2.76 11.44 -6.35
C VAL A 111 -3.65 12.14 -7.39
N PRO A 112 -3.54 13.47 -7.57
CA PRO A 112 -4.35 14.20 -8.55
C PRO A 112 -3.97 13.83 -9.99
N PRO A 113 -4.85 14.06 -10.98
CA PRO A 113 -4.60 13.67 -12.37
C PRO A 113 -3.26 14.17 -12.92
N GLU A 114 -2.90 15.43 -12.66
CA GLU A 114 -1.65 16.04 -13.14
C GLU A 114 -0.42 15.33 -12.60
N GLU A 115 -0.44 14.92 -11.33
CA GLU A 115 0.65 14.15 -10.72
C GLU A 115 0.73 12.75 -11.31
N GLN A 116 -0.40 12.09 -11.57
CA GLN A 116 -0.40 10.79 -12.27
C GLN A 116 0.22 10.89 -13.67
N TYR A 117 -0.13 11.92 -14.45
CA TYR A 117 0.46 12.15 -15.77
C TYR A 117 1.96 12.45 -15.68
N LEU A 118 2.38 13.27 -14.71
CA LEU A 118 3.78 13.58 -14.47
C LEU A 118 4.57 12.32 -14.08
N MET A 119 4.06 11.51 -13.15
CA MET A 119 4.67 10.24 -12.77
C MET A 119 4.81 9.31 -13.97
N ASN A 120 3.76 9.15 -14.77
CA ASN A 120 3.81 8.32 -15.98
C ASN A 120 4.83 8.87 -17.01
N PHE A 121 4.89 10.19 -17.17
CA PHE A 121 5.87 10.82 -18.05
C PHE A 121 7.31 10.53 -17.58
N LEU A 122 7.60 10.76 -16.30
CA LEU A 122 8.93 10.56 -15.71
C LEU A 122 9.35 9.08 -15.69
N LEU A 123 8.42 8.15 -15.43
CA LEU A 123 8.73 6.73 -15.31
C LEU A 123 8.85 6.03 -16.68
N TYR A 124 7.99 6.38 -17.64
CA TYR A 124 7.84 5.59 -18.86
C TYR A 124 8.09 6.37 -20.15
N ARG A 125 8.16 7.71 -20.10
CA ARG A 125 8.30 8.55 -21.30
C ARG A 125 9.58 9.37 -21.34
N THR A 126 10.26 9.58 -20.21
CA THR A 126 11.55 10.26 -20.18
C THR A 126 12.72 9.28 -20.23
N GLN A 127 13.75 9.63 -21.00
CA GLN A 127 15.03 8.92 -20.97
C GLN A 127 15.94 9.57 -19.94
N VAL A 128 16.19 8.88 -18.83
CA VAL A 128 17.21 9.29 -17.87
C VAL A 128 18.55 8.78 -18.40
N LYS A 129 19.38 9.70 -18.95
CA LYS A 129 20.78 9.36 -19.22
C LYS A 129 21.49 9.28 -17.87
N SER A 130 22.00 8.09 -17.55
CA SER A 130 22.90 7.91 -16.41
C SER A 130 24.07 8.88 -16.54
N ASN A 131 24.17 9.84 -15.62
CA ASN A 131 25.41 10.54 -15.40
C ASN A 131 26.32 9.55 -14.67
N THR A 132 27.21 8.89 -15.41
CA THR A 132 28.39 8.25 -14.81
C THR A 132 29.18 9.34 -14.08
N PHE A 133 28.89 9.55 -12.80
CA PHE A 133 29.80 10.23 -11.91
C PHE A 133 31.04 9.34 -11.84
N LYS A 134 32.05 9.66 -12.65
CA LYS A 134 33.40 9.15 -12.42
C LYS A 134 33.77 9.63 -11.02
N SER A 135 33.84 8.71 -10.08
CA SER A 135 34.54 8.98 -8.83
C SER A 135 35.98 9.32 -9.22
N ASN A 136 36.36 10.60 -9.16
CA ASN A 136 37.76 10.97 -9.12
C ASN A 136 38.31 10.55 -7.75
N SER A 137 38.57 9.25 -7.59
CA SER A 137 39.47 8.73 -6.58
C SER A 137 40.89 8.97 -7.06
N SER A 138 41.33 10.21 -6.93
CA SER A 138 42.73 10.60 -6.87
C SER A 138 42.83 11.66 -5.77
N MET A 139 42.78 11.16 -4.53
CA MET A 139 43.32 11.88 -3.37
C MET A 139 44.84 11.84 -3.49
N THR A 140 45.44 13.01 -3.69
CA THR A 140 46.82 13.30 -3.28
C THR A 140 46.89 13.40 -1.77
#